data_AF-A0A2A4SYL4-F1
#
_entry.id   AF-A0A2A4SYL4-F1
#
_cell.length_a   1.000
_cell.length_b   1.000
_cell.length_c   1.000
_cell.angle_alpha   90.00
_cell.angle_beta   90.00
_cell.angle_gamma   90.00
#
_symmetry.space_group_name_H-M   'P 1'
#
loop_
_entity.id
_entity.type
_entity.pdbx_description
1 polymer ?
#
loop_
_entity_poly.entity_id
_entity_poly.type
_entity_poly.pdbx_seq_one_letter_code
_entity_poly.pdbx_strand_id
1 'polypeptide(L)'
;IKHLIDSALESANISNKSGFIQLLESLFPKLGSIYGNRFFGNDFHEIWSQGQRVCSESYFNRYFTYSIPHNDISDEAIVELVQSCKDRGDSLETGNNPILNFITTSNAETAIRKLRQRANTYPFAESVWLSIALCLACEKFPNPETLYNWTVPFSQSAILVSQLIQNLNTENRVQLACDCIHIAPIIDFKLEIFKWLPTKDEERPEKDAFSEEKIEKIGKFLGKEIVTYLESRIDITVENPNSTSHALYIIQKYVGQEELDKYIQSIFENDQTAILRLLDTYTGTSWGVETGVSHKSDFRREQYNNLIGTINPQTVLDAIEKYRGVLPTIEEHYPEGNDSESREVILKQFVWLHSFVQNEKKKESENQTKLNSPPKESKIADAEEYIPPEGETK
;
A
#
# COMPACT_ATOMS: atom_id res chain seq x y z
N ILE A 1 -31.86 14.03 -8.70
CA ILE A 1 -31.54 13.93 -10.15
C ILE A 1 -32.81 13.77 -10.99
N LYS A 2 -33.61 12.72 -10.84
CA LYS A 2 -34.87 12.52 -11.60
C LYS A 2 -35.75 13.77 -11.69
N HIS A 3 -36.08 14.35 -10.54
CA HIS A 3 -36.87 15.58 -10.44
C HIS A 3 -36.27 16.75 -11.22
N LEU A 4 -34.94 16.90 -11.27
CA LEU A 4 -34.28 18.00 -11.98
C LEU A 4 -34.47 17.84 -13.51
N ILE A 5 -34.30 16.62 -14.01
CA ILE A 5 -34.47 16.33 -15.44
C ILE A 5 -35.95 16.46 -15.82
N ASP A 6 -36.87 15.91 -15.02
CA ASP A 6 -38.32 15.98 -15.29
C ASP A 6 -38.79 17.45 -15.30
N SER A 7 -38.33 18.26 -14.33
CA SER A 7 -38.63 19.71 -14.27
C SER A 7 -38.05 20.47 -15.46
N ALA A 8 -36.85 20.12 -15.91
CA ALA A 8 -36.23 20.75 -17.09
C ALA A 8 -37.01 20.44 -18.37
N LEU A 9 -37.41 19.18 -18.58
CA LEU A 9 -38.22 18.77 -19.72
C LEU A 9 -39.62 19.42 -19.72
N GLU A 10 -40.18 19.65 -18.53
CA GLU A 10 -41.42 20.40 -18.35
C GLU A 10 -41.28 21.87 -18.69
N SER A 11 -40.24 22.52 -18.17
CA SER A 11 -39.96 23.94 -18.44
C SER A 11 -39.69 24.22 -19.93
N ALA A 12 -39.14 23.24 -20.66
CA ALA A 12 -38.85 23.34 -22.07
C ALA A 12 -40.05 23.05 -23.00
N ASN A 13 -41.25 22.78 -22.44
CA ASN A 13 -42.47 22.44 -23.18
C ASN A 13 -42.28 21.29 -24.20
N ILE A 14 -41.48 20.29 -23.86
CA ILE A 14 -41.16 19.18 -24.78
C ILE A 14 -42.32 18.18 -24.81
N SER A 15 -42.97 18.07 -25.97
CA SER A 15 -44.13 17.18 -26.18
C SER A 15 -43.77 15.69 -26.10
N ASN A 16 -42.54 15.31 -26.46
CA ASN A 16 -42.08 13.92 -26.48
C ASN A 16 -41.07 13.63 -25.34
N LYS A 17 -41.54 13.72 -24.08
CA LYS A 17 -40.68 13.48 -22.91
C LYS A 17 -40.02 12.09 -22.91
N SER A 18 -40.76 11.05 -23.32
CA SER A 18 -40.25 9.67 -23.34
C SER A 18 -39.12 9.47 -24.35
N GLY A 19 -39.23 10.06 -25.55
CA GLY A 19 -38.16 10.00 -26.55
C GLY A 19 -36.88 10.71 -26.08
N PHE A 20 -37.01 11.84 -25.37
CA PHE A 20 -35.86 12.53 -24.78
C PHE A 20 -35.21 11.73 -23.65
N ILE A 21 -36.01 11.09 -22.79
CA ILE A 21 -35.48 10.20 -21.74
C ILE A 21 -34.71 9.04 -22.38
N GLN A 22 -35.26 8.39 -23.42
CA GLN A 22 -34.56 7.31 -24.13
C GLN A 22 -33.24 7.77 -24.76
N LEU A 23 -33.21 8.96 -25.35
CA LEU A 23 -31.98 9.55 -25.88
C LEU A 23 -30.96 9.79 -24.76
N LEU A 24 -31.39 10.38 -23.64
CA LEU A 24 -30.54 10.63 -22.49
C LEU A 24 -30.03 9.33 -21.86
N GLU A 25 -30.83 8.26 -21.80
CA GLU A 25 -30.39 6.93 -21.35
C GLU A 25 -29.38 6.29 -22.33
N SER A 26 -29.48 6.57 -23.63
CA SER A 26 -28.50 6.12 -24.62
C SER A 26 -27.15 6.85 -24.46
N LEU A 27 -27.19 8.17 -24.24
CA LEU A 27 -25.99 8.99 -24.04
C LEU A 27 -25.38 8.79 -22.64
N PHE A 28 -26.22 8.65 -21.61
CA PHE A 28 -25.87 8.50 -20.20
C PHE A 28 -26.55 7.27 -19.59
N PRO A 29 -26.00 6.06 -19.80
CA PRO A 29 -26.63 4.82 -19.38
C PRO A 29 -26.98 4.76 -17.89
N LYS A 30 -26.21 5.42 -17.01
CA LYS A 30 -26.51 5.52 -15.57
C LYS A 30 -27.89 6.12 -15.26
N LEU A 31 -28.47 6.90 -16.18
CA LEU A 31 -29.86 7.37 -16.04
C LEU A 31 -30.88 6.23 -16.07
N GLY A 32 -30.54 5.09 -16.68
CA GLY A 32 -31.35 3.87 -16.63
C GLY A 32 -31.41 3.21 -15.25
N SER A 33 -30.56 3.62 -14.30
CA SER A 33 -30.70 3.29 -12.87
C SER A 33 -31.71 4.18 -12.13
N ILE A 34 -32.04 5.34 -12.72
CA ILE A 34 -32.91 6.37 -12.14
C ILE A 34 -34.32 6.29 -12.74
N TYR A 35 -34.41 6.07 -14.06
CA TYR A 35 -35.65 5.91 -14.81
C TYR A 35 -36.06 4.44 -14.99
N GLY A 36 -35.16 3.51 -14.67
CA GLY A 36 -35.41 2.07 -14.65
C GLY A 36 -34.64 1.38 -13.52
N ASN A 37 -34.52 0.05 -13.59
CA ASN A 37 -33.85 -0.79 -12.58
C ASN A 37 -32.54 -1.41 -13.13
N ARG A 38 -31.78 -0.67 -13.93
CA ARG A 38 -30.49 -1.16 -14.45
C ARG A 38 -29.35 -0.74 -13.54
N PHE A 39 -28.41 -1.64 -13.27
CA PHE A 39 -27.19 -1.36 -12.51
C PHE A 39 -25.97 -1.52 -13.41
N PHE A 40 -24.98 -0.66 -13.25
CA PHE A 40 -23.75 -0.66 -14.05
C PHE A 40 -22.56 -0.82 -13.11
N GLY A 41 -21.82 -1.92 -13.29
CA GLY A 41 -20.56 -2.17 -12.59
C GLY A 41 -19.35 -1.52 -13.27
N ASN A 42 -18.15 -1.83 -12.76
CA ASN A 42 -16.89 -1.26 -13.26
C ASN A 42 -16.59 -1.61 -14.73
N ASP A 43 -16.98 -2.79 -15.21
CA ASP A 43 -16.72 -3.21 -16.60
C ASP A 43 -17.36 -2.26 -17.63
N PHE A 44 -18.50 -1.64 -17.28
CA PHE A 44 -19.16 -0.66 -18.15
C PHE A 44 -18.38 0.65 -18.25
N HIS A 45 -17.70 1.05 -17.17
CA HIS A 45 -16.86 2.25 -17.17
C HIS A 45 -15.69 2.11 -18.15
N GLU A 46 -15.09 0.92 -18.21
CA GLU A 46 -14.03 0.61 -19.17
C GLU A 46 -14.55 0.67 -20.61
N ILE A 47 -15.67 -0.02 -20.90
CA ILE A 47 -16.31 -0.01 -22.23
C ILE A 47 -16.63 1.42 -22.69
N TRP A 48 -17.16 2.27 -21.79
CA TRP A 48 -17.47 3.65 -22.14
C TRP A 48 -16.23 4.49 -22.41
N SER A 49 -15.14 4.28 -21.66
CA SER A 49 -13.88 4.98 -21.90
C SER A 49 -13.22 4.53 -23.21
N GLN A 50 -13.21 3.23 -23.49
CA GLN A 50 -12.69 2.69 -24.76
C GLN A 50 -13.49 3.19 -25.97
N GLY A 51 -14.82 3.22 -25.85
CA GLY A 51 -15.70 3.76 -26.89
C GLY A 51 -15.76 5.29 -26.95
N GLN A 52 -14.93 6.01 -26.17
CA GLN A 52 -14.89 7.47 -26.07
C GLN A 52 -16.28 8.10 -25.85
N ARG A 53 -17.17 7.41 -25.12
CA ARG A 53 -18.57 7.83 -25.00
C ARG A 53 -18.67 9.10 -24.16
N VAL A 54 -19.69 9.91 -24.46
CA VAL A 54 -20.01 11.15 -23.71
C VAL A 54 -20.23 10.92 -22.21
N CYS A 55 -20.70 9.73 -21.81
CA CYS A 55 -20.87 9.36 -20.40
C CYS A 55 -19.59 8.93 -19.68
N SER A 56 -18.48 8.78 -20.40
CA SER A 56 -17.20 8.45 -19.78
C SER A 56 -16.65 9.67 -19.08
N GLU A 57 -16.27 9.52 -17.81
CA GLU A 57 -15.63 10.58 -17.03
C GLU A 57 -14.37 11.14 -17.72
N SER A 58 -13.66 10.29 -18.47
CA SER A 58 -12.48 10.67 -19.26
C SER A 58 -12.79 11.66 -20.40
N TYR A 59 -14.00 11.63 -20.96
CA TYR A 59 -14.38 12.37 -22.17
C TYR A 59 -15.53 13.35 -21.97
N PHE A 60 -16.27 13.23 -20.86
CA PHE A 60 -17.45 14.05 -20.56
C PHE A 60 -17.17 15.54 -20.79
N ASN A 61 -16.10 16.06 -20.17
CA ASN A 61 -15.75 17.47 -20.30
C ASN A 61 -15.52 17.88 -21.76
N ARG A 62 -14.85 17.06 -22.59
CA ARG A 62 -14.59 17.38 -24.01
C ARG A 62 -15.87 17.64 -24.80
N TYR A 63 -16.97 16.97 -24.46
CA TYR A 63 -18.25 17.15 -25.14
C TYR A 63 -19.02 18.39 -24.67
N PHE A 64 -18.75 18.92 -23.47
CA PHE A 64 -19.55 19.98 -22.86
C PHE A 64 -18.81 21.30 -22.59
N THR A 65 -17.48 21.29 -22.49
CA THR A 65 -16.70 22.50 -22.15
C THR A 65 -16.34 23.34 -23.36
N TYR A 66 -16.64 22.88 -24.59
CA TYR A 66 -16.24 23.51 -25.87
C TYR A 66 -14.77 23.99 -25.91
N SER A 67 -13.93 23.40 -25.06
CA SER A 67 -12.54 23.75 -24.81
C SER A 67 -11.81 22.51 -24.34
N ILE A 68 -10.54 22.39 -24.71
CA ILE A 68 -9.67 21.29 -24.29
C ILE A 68 -9.08 21.70 -22.92
N PRO A 69 -9.28 20.91 -21.85
CA PRO A 69 -8.64 21.19 -20.57
C PRO A 69 -7.12 21.30 -20.73
N HIS A 70 -6.49 22.23 -20.00
CA HIS A 70 -5.04 22.48 -20.10
C HIS A 70 -4.18 21.23 -19.83
N ASN A 71 -4.68 20.31 -19.02
CA ASN A 71 -4.01 19.05 -18.66
C ASN A 71 -4.50 17.84 -19.48
N ASP A 72 -5.29 18.07 -20.53
CA ASP A 72 -5.77 17.01 -21.39
C ASP A 72 -4.68 16.52 -22.35
N ILE A 73 -4.79 15.26 -22.75
CA ILE A 73 -3.82 14.57 -23.60
C ILE A 73 -4.59 13.85 -24.69
N SER A 74 -4.23 14.01 -25.96
CA SER A 74 -4.91 13.31 -27.04
C SER A 74 -4.65 11.80 -26.97
N ASP A 75 -5.60 11.02 -27.47
CA ASP A 75 -5.47 9.56 -27.51
C ASP A 75 -4.37 9.10 -28.47
N GLU A 76 -4.15 9.88 -29.53
CA GLU A 76 -3.06 9.71 -30.50
C GLU A 76 -1.70 9.94 -29.85
N ALA A 77 -1.56 11.00 -29.04
CA ALA A 77 -0.30 11.31 -28.36
C ALA A 77 0.12 10.18 -27.40
N ILE A 78 -0.83 9.46 -26.80
CA ILE A 78 -0.54 8.26 -26.00
C ILE A 78 -0.01 7.12 -26.89
N VAL A 79 -0.60 6.91 -28.08
CA VAL A 79 -0.14 5.87 -29.02
C VAL A 79 1.27 6.22 -29.52
N GLU A 80 1.49 7.45 -29.94
CA GLU A 80 2.80 7.95 -30.39
C GLU A 80 3.86 7.84 -29.30
N LEU A 81 3.51 8.12 -28.04
CA LEU A 81 4.41 7.97 -26.91
C LEU A 81 4.87 6.52 -26.73
N VAL A 82 3.92 5.57 -26.72
CA VAL A 82 4.22 4.15 -26.55
C VAL A 82 5.06 3.63 -27.71
N GLN A 83 4.73 4.03 -28.93
CA GLN A 83 5.51 3.68 -30.12
C GLN A 83 6.92 4.28 -30.06
N SER A 84 7.07 5.53 -29.59
CA SER A 84 8.38 6.16 -29.41
C SER A 84 9.26 5.44 -28.39
N CYS A 85 8.68 4.94 -27.29
CA CYS A 85 9.42 4.11 -26.33
C CYS A 85 9.91 2.81 -26.98
N LYS A 86 9.04 2.13 -27.74
CA LYS A 86 9.38 0.90 -28.46
C LYS A 86 10.44 1.13 -29.54
N ASP A 87 10.32 2.18 -30.34
CA ASP A 87 11.22 2.47 -31.45
C ASP A 87 12.66 2.74 -30.99
N ARG A 88 12.83 3.26 -29.76
CA ARG A 88 14.14 3.42 -29.13
C ARG A 88 14.74 2.07 -28.74
N GLY A 89 13.92 1.14 -28.27
CA GLY A 89 14.34 -0.19 -27.88
C GLY A 89 15.54 -0.15 -26.93
N ASP A 90 16.57 -0.94 -27.24
CA ASP A 90 17.80 -1.04 -26.44
C ASP A 90 18.58 0.27 -26.30
N SER A 91 18.32 1.28 -27.15
CA SER A 91 18.95 2.60 -27.02
C SER A 91 18.26 3.51 -26.00
N LEU A 92 17.15 3.05 -25.38
CA LEU A 92 16.40 3.82 -24.41
C LEU A 92 17.20 4.04 -23.13
N GLU A 93 17.42 5.30 -22.80
CA GLU A 93 18.13 5.75 -21.60
C GLU A 93 17.49 7.05 -21.08
N THR A 94 17.83 7.47 -19.86
CA THR A 94 17.25 8.68 -19.24
C THR A 94 17.35 9.90 -20.17
N GLY A 95 18.49 10.12 -20.82
CA GLY A 95 18.71 11.30 -21.67
C GLY A 95 17.83 11.40 -22.91
N ASN A 96 17.28 10.27 -23.39
CA ASN A 96 16.49 10.21 -24.60
C ASN A 96 15.05 9.69 -24.35
N ASN A 97 14.65 9.54 -23.09
CA ASN A 97 13.38 8.96 -22.71
C ASN A 97 12.17 9.85 -23.08
N PRO A 98 11.22 9.37 -23.92
CA PRO A 98 10.03 10.13 -24.32
C PRO A 98 9.15 10.58 -23.15
N ILE A 99 9.10 9.80 -22.07
CA ILE A 99 8.25 10.08 -20.90
C ILE A 99 8.61 11.42 -20.25
N LEU A 100 9.91 11.77 -20.23
CA LEU A 100 10.41 12.96 -19.52
C LEU A 100 9.88 14.27 -20.10
N ASN A 101 9.59 14.31 -21.40
CA ASN A 101 9.03 15.50 -22.06
C ASN A 101 7.50 15.45 -22.15
N PHE A 102 6.92 14.26 -22.06
CA PHE A 102 5.47 14.05 -22.18
C PHE A 102 4.75 14.31 -20.86
N ILE A 103 5.32 13.82 -19.76
CA ILE A 103 4.73 13.90 -18.43
C ILE A 103 5.26 15.12 -17.68
N THR A 104 4.33 15.93 -17.19
CA THR A 104 4.54 17.10 -16.35
C THR A 104 3.75 16.95 -15.06
N THR A 105 4.07 17.72 -14.03
CA THR A 105 3.31 17.75 -12.78
C THR A 105 1.81 18.01 -12.99
N SER A 106 1.46 18.84 -13.98
CA SER A 106 0.06 19.21 -14.27
C SER A 106 -0.75 18.13 -15.02
N ASN A 107 -0.10 17.24 -15.77
CA ASN A 107 -0.78 16.27 -16.63
C ASN A 107 -0.52 14.80 -16.24
N ALA A 108 0.36 14.55 -15.26
CA ALA A 108 0.80 13.20 -14.89
C ALA A 108 -0.36 12.25 -14.57
N GLU A 109 -1.34 12.70 -13.79
CA GLU A 109 -2.52 11.90 -13.46
C GLU A 109 -3.28 11.46 -14.71
N THR A 110 -3.57 12.40 -15.62
CA THR A 110 -4.26 12.13 -16.88
C THR A 110 -3.44 11.21 -17.79
N ALA A 111 -2.13 11.45 -17.91
CA ALA A 111 -1.22 10.65 -18.74
C ALA A 111 -1.18 9.19 -18.26
N ILE A 112 -0.89 8.98 -16.98
CA ILE A 112 -0.75 7.65 -16.38
C ILE A 112 -2.09 6.93 -16.40
N ARG A 113 -3.20 7.61 -16.08
CA ARG A 113 -4.54 7.03 -16.17
C ARG A 113 -4.86 6.54 -17.57
N LYS A 114 -4.55 7.31 -18.61
CA LYS A 114 -4.78 6.90 -20.01
C LYS A 114 -3.90 5.72 -20.42
N LEU A 115 -2.63 5.71 -20.00
CA LEU A 115 -1.74 4.58 -20.23
C LEU A 115 -2.29 3.31 -19.56
N ARG A 116 -2.74 3.40 -18.30
CA ARG A 116 -3.33 2.29 -17.53
C ARG A 116 -4.62 1.75 -18.14
N GLN A 117 -5.50 2.61 -18.64
CA GLN A 117 -6.75 2.19 -19.29
C GLN A 117 -6.53 1.28 -20.52
N ARG A 118 -5.33 1.30 -21.09
CA ARG A 118 -4.94 0.48 -22.24
C ARG A 118 -3.90 -0.58 -21.89
N ALA A 119 -3.53 -0.72 -20.61
CA ALA A 119 -2.42 -1.56 -20.17
C ALA A 119 -2.52 -2.98 -20.72
N ASN A 120 -3.70 -3.61 -20.61
CA ASN A 120 -3.95 -4.99 -21.05
C ASN A 120 -4.00 -5.17 -22.58
N THR A 121 -3.91 -4.09 -23.35
CA THR A 121 -4.00 -4.11 -24.83
C THR A 121 -2.64 -3.92 -25.51
N TYR A 122 -1.61 -3.53 -24.76
CA TYR A 122 -0.29 -3.32 -25.32
C TYR A 122 0.36 -4.64 -25.71
N PRO A 123 0.94 -4.75 -26.92
CA PRO A 123 1.70 -5.95 -27.29
C PRO A 123 2.98 -6.09 -26.46
N PHE A 124 3.65 -7.24 -26.63
CA PHE A 124 4.82 -7.64 -25.84
C PHE A 124 5.93 -6.58 -25.84
N ALA A 125 6.35 -6.10 -27.03
CA ALA A 125 7.49 -5.19 -27.15
C ALA A 125 7.18 -3.81 -26.55
N GLU A 126 5.96 -3.32 -26.79
CA GLU A 126 5.44 -2.07 -26.24
C GLU A 126 5.38 -2.14 -24.71
N SER A 127 4.98 -3.29 -24.15
CA SER A 127 4.91 -3.49 -22.71
C SER A 127 6.28 -3.45 -22.05
N VAL A 128 7.28 -4.11 -22.64
CA VAL A 128 8.68 -4.11 -22.18
C VAL A 128 9.26 -2.69 -22.19
N TRP A 129 9.18 -2.01 -23.34
CA TRP A 129 9.86 -0.72 -23.48
C TRP A 129 9.14 0.41 -22.76
N LEU A 130 7.81 0.35 -22.64
CA LEU A 130 7.06 1.29 -21.81
C LEU A 130 7.38 1.10 -20.32
N SER A 131 7.50 -0.14 -19.82
CA SER A 131 7.84 -0.36 -18.41
C SER A 131 9.24 0.16 -18.07
N ILE A 132 10.21 -0.07 -18.95
CA ILE A 132 11.58 0.47 -18.80
C ILE A 132 11.56 2.01 -18.85
N ALA A 133 10.84 2.61 -19.80
CA ALA A 133 10.71 4.06 -19.91
C ALA A 133 10.11 4.71 -18.65
N LEU A 134 9.09 4.08 -18.05
CA LEU A 134 8.49 4.55 -16.81
C LEU A 134 9.48 4.47 -15.64
N CYS A 135 10.25 3.39 -15.53
CA CYS A 135 11.26 3.23 -14.49
C CYS A 135 12.37 4.28 -14.60
N LEU A 136 12.89 4.52 -15.81
CA LEU A 136 13.91 5.55 -16.07
C LEU A 136 13.41 6.98 -15.79
N ALA A 137 12.09 7.21 -15.81
CA ALA A 137 11.47 8.52 -15.61
C ALA A 137 10.84 8.70 -14.22
N CYS A 138 11.01 7.76 -13.29
CA CYS A 138 10.20 7.70 -12.07
C CYS A 138 10.33 8.92 -11.15
N GLU A 139 11.46 9.63 -11.19
CA GLU A 139 11.68 10.89 -10.45
C GLU A 139 10.75 12.04 -10.89
N LYS A 140 10.16 11.96 -12.10
CA LYS A 140 9.23 12.98 -12.60
C LYS A 140 7.81 12.79 -12.09
N PHE A 141 7.47 11.64 -11.53
CA PHE A 141 6.11 11.36 -11.11
C PHE A 141 5.80 12.05 -9.78
N PRO A 142 4.77 12.92 -9.71
CA PRO A 142 4.38 13.54 -8.46
C PRO A 142 4.02 12.50 -7.38
N ASN A 143 4.61 12.67 -6.21
CA ASN A 143 4.36 11.84 -5.02
C ASN A 143 3.98 12.72 -3.80
N PRO A 144 2.84 13.45 -3.86
CA PRO A 144 2.40 14.26 -2.73
C PRO A 144 2.00 13.39 -1.54
N GLU A 145 2.21 13.89 -0.33
CA GLU A 145 1.63 13.28 0.87
C GLU A 145 0.11 13.41 0.83
N THR A 146 -0.59 12.27 0.82
CA THR A 146 -2.05 12.23 0.79
C THR A 146 -2.59 11.15 1.72
N LEU A 147 -3.89 11.18 2.01
CA LEU A 147 -4.54 10.10 2.76
C LEU A 147 -4.48 8.76 2.00
N TYR A 148 -4.54 8.81 0.67
CA TYR A 148 -4.63 7.64 -0.20
C TYR A 148 -3.48 7.61 -1.21
N ASN A 149 -2.29 7.28 -0.72
CA ASN A 149 -1.06 7.31 -1.52
C ASN A 149 -1.12 6.42 -2.78
N TRP A 150 -1.93 5.36 -2.82
CA TRP A 150 -2.05 4.52 -4.03
C TRP A 150 -2.68 5.24 -5.22
N THR A 151 -3.36 6.37 -5.02
CA THR A 151 -4.03 7.13 -6.08
C THR A 151 -3.12 8.15 -6.78
N VAL A 152 -1.95 8.44 -6.21
CA VAL A 152 -1.06 9.47 -6.74
C VAL A 152 -0.31 8.97 -7.99
N PRO A 153 0.12 9.88 -8.89
CA PRO A 153 0.87 9.52 -10.10
C PRO A 153 2.02 8.54 -9.87
N PHE A 154 2.80 8.74 -8.81
CA PHE A 154 3.90 7.85 -8.43
C PHE A 154 3.45 6.39 -8.28
N SER A 155 2.53 6.09 -7.36
CA SER A 155 2.01 4.74 -7.17
C SER A 155 1.27 4.20 -8.39
N GLN A 156 0.50 5.05 -9.08
CA GLN A 156 -0.22 4.66 -10.29
C GLN A 156 0.72 4.23 -11.43
N SER A 157 1.88 4.87 -11.55
CA SER A 157 2.89 4.49 -12.55
C SER A 157 3.59 3.17 -12.20
N ALA A 158 3.84 2.88 -10.92
CA ALA A 158 4.34 1.58 -10.49
C ALA A 158 3.30 0.46 -10.70
N ILE A 159 2.01 0.74 -10.45
CA ILE A 159 0.92 -0.18 -10.80
C ILE A 159 0.91 -0.44 -12.31
N LEU A 160 1.07 0.60 -13.13
CA LEU A 160 1.17 0.45 -14.58
C LEU A 160 2.35 -0.45 -14.97
N VAL A 161 3.54 -0.25 -14.38
CA VAL A 161 4.70 -1.14 -14.61
C VAL A 161 4.34 -2.59 -14.30
N SER A 162 3.69 -2.87 -13.18
CA SER A 162 3.22 -4.22 -12.82
C SER A 162 2.24 -4.79 -13.87
N GLN A 163 1.27 -3.99 -14.32
CA GLN A 163 0.31 -4.40 -15.36
C GLN A 163 1.01 -4.73 -16.69
N LEU A 164 2.00 -3.93 -17.09
CA LEU A 164 2.77 -4.17 -18.31
C LEU A 164 3.61 -5.45 -18.21
N ILE A 165 4.19 -5.72 -17.03
CA ILE A 165 4.89 -6.98 -16.76
C ILE A 165 3.94 -8.18 -16.93
N GLN A 166 2.67 -8.06 -16.53
CA GLN A 166 1.70 -9.15 -16.69
C GLN A 166 1.35 -9.45 -18.15
N ASN A 167 1.53 -8.52 -19.08
CA ASN A 167 1.31 -8.79 -20.51
C ASN A 167 2.33 -9.78 -21.10
N LEU A 168 3.47 -10.00 -20.43
CA LEU A 168 4.48 -10.93 -20.87
C LEU A 168 4.10 -12.37 -20.55
N ASN A 169 4.69 -13.33 -21.29
CA ASN A 169 4.62 -14.73 -20.91
C ASN A 169 5.26 -14.96 -19.52
N THR A 170 4.81 -15.99 -18.82
CA THR A 170 5.21 -16.28 -17.44
C THR A 170 6.73 -16.48 -17.26
N GLU A 171 7.46 -16.85 -18.32
CA GLU A 171 8.91 -17.07 -18.33
C GLU A 171 9.69 -15.74 -18.25
N ASN A 172 9.23 -14.71 -18.95
CA ASN A 172 9.94 -13.43 -19.05
C ASN A 172 9.59 -12.43 -17.92
N ARG A 173 8.49 -12.63 -17.19
CA ARG A 173 8.03 -11.66 -16.16
C ARG A 173 9.03 -11.41 -15.05
N VAL A 174 9.71 -12.47 -14.58
CA VAL A 174 10.69 -12.35 -13.49
C VAL A 174 11.87 -11.51 -13.95
N GLN A 175 12.37 -11.75 -15.16
CA GLN A 175 13.48 -10.99 -15.71
C GLN A 175 13.11 -9.51 -15.84
N LEU A 176 11.98 -9.20 -16.48
CA LEU A 176 11.54 -7.81 -16.66
C LEU A 176 11.28 -7.10 -15.31
N ALA A 177 10.73 -7.80 -14.31
CA ALA A 177 10.54 -7.23 -12.99
C ALA A 177 11.88 -6.85 -12.33
N CYS A 178 12.88 -7.74 -12.40
CA CYS A 178 14.22 -7.45 -11.92
C CYS A 178 14.88 -6.30 -12.70
N ASP A 179 14.74 -6.25 -14.02
CA ASP A 179 15.28 -5.17 -14.85
C ASP A 179 14.65 -3.82 -14.48
N CYS A 180 13.32 -3.77 -14.31
CA CYS A 180 12.62 -2.57 -13.87
C CYS A 180 13.08 -2.10 -12.49
N ILE A 181 13.26 -3.03 -11.54
CA ILE A 181 13.79 -2.73 -10.21
C ILE A 181 15.23 -2.22 -10.30
N HIS A 182 16.08 -2.81 -11.13
CA HIS A 182 17.47 -2.41 -11.25
C HIS A 182 17.62 -1.00 -11.83
N ILE A 183 16.89 -0.73 -12.92
CA ILE A 183 17.02 0.49 -13.72
C ILE A 183 16.37 1.71 -13.04
N ALA A 184 15.35 1.51 -12.19
CA ALA A 184 14.72 2.62 -11.48
C ALA A 184 15.75 3.34 -10.57
N PRO A 185 15.96 4.67 -10.72
CA PRO A 185 16.99 5.39 -9.96
C PRO A 185 16.68 5.58 -8.47
N ILE A 186 15.41 5.52 -8.07
CA ILE A 186 14.99 5.81 -6.68
C ILE A 186 14.46 4.56 -5.98
N ILE A 187 14.90 4.35 -4.74
CA ILE A 187 14.58 3.15 -3.96
C ILE A 187 13.08 3.01 -3.65
N ASP A 188 12.41 4.13 -3.42
CA ASP A 188 10.96 4.18 -3.16
C ASP A 188 10.17 3.59 -4.34
N PHE A 189 10.62 3.84 -5.57
CA PHE A 189 9.95 3.31 -6.75
C PHE A 189 10.24 1.82 -6.95
N LYS A 190 11.45 1.36 -6.61
CA LYS A 190 11.80 -0.08 -6.59
C LYS A 190 10.86 -0.85 -5.65
N LEU A 191 10.65 -0.32 -4.45
CA LEU A 191 9.73 -0.86 -3.44
C LEU A 191 8.27 -0.85 -3.93
N GLU A 192 7.84 0.25 -4.57
CA GLU A 192 6.48 0.39 -5.07
C GLU A 192 6.21 -0.58 -6.24
N ILE A 193 7.16 -0.79 -7.16
CA ILE A 193 7.05 -1.82 -8.22
C ILE A 193 6.80 -3.18 -7.59
N PHE A 194 7.64 -3.58 -6.63
CA PHE A 194 7.56 -4.90 -6.00
C PHE A 194 6.25 -5.11 -5.25
N LYS A 195 5.79 -4.09 -4.50
CA LYS A 195 4.52 -4.09 -3.77
C LYS A 195 3.31 -4.37 -4.66
N TRP A 196 3.33 -3.92 -5.91
CA TRP A 196 2.20 -4.06 -6.83
C TRP A 196 2.30 -5.30 -7.73
N LEU A 197 3.31 -6.15 -7.58
CA LEU A 197 3.36 -7.42 -8.32
C LEU A 197 2.26 -8.36 -7.80
N PRO A 198 1.39 -8.89 -8.68
CA PRO A 198 0.31 -9.76 -8.26
C PRO A 198 0.86 -11.09 -7.76
N THR A 199 0.48 -11.46 -6.54
CA THR A 199 0.83 -12.74 -5.91
C THR A 199 -0.38 -13.65 -5.92
N LYS A 200 -0.17 -14.96 -6.12
CA LYS A 200 -1.27 -15.93 -6.02
C LYS A 200 -1.92 -15.82 -4.63
N ASP A 201 -3.22 -15.57 -4.63
CA ASP A 201 -4.06 -15.51 -3.44
C ASP A 201 -5.08 -16.65 -3.51
N GLU A 202 -5.28 -17.36 -2.40
CA GLU A 202 -6.25 -18.46 -2.29
C GLU A 202 -7.70 -17.96 -2.44
N GLU A 203 -7.97 -16.70 -2.07
CA GLU A 203 -9.29 -16.07 -2.18
C GLU A 203 -9.53 -15.37 -3.52
N ARG A 204 -8.46 -14.96 -4.20
CA ARG A 204 -8.49 -14.35 -5.53
C ARG A 204 -7.54 -15.09 -6.45
N PRO A 205 -8.01 -16.18 -7.10
CA PRO A 205 -7.23 -16.89 -8.09
C PRO A 205 -7.15 -16.06 -9.37
N GLU A 206 -6.43 -14.95 -9.33
CA GLU A 206 -5.92 -14.32 -10.54
C GLU A 206 -5.11 -15.40 -11.26
N LYS A 207 -5.64 -15.87 -12.39
CA LYS A 207 -5.09 -17.01 -13.14
C LYS A 207 -3.66 -16.78 -13.61
N ASP A 208 -3.14 -15.57 -13.48
CA ASP A 208 -1.88 -15.12 -14.04
C ASP A 208 -0.91 -14.48 -13.04
N ALA A 209 -1.17 -14.61 -11.72
CA ALA A 209 -0.28 -14.06 -10.70
C ALA A 209 1.06 -14.82 -10.57
N PHE A 210 2.08 -14.15 -10.02
CA PHE A 210 3.37 -14.78 -9.72
C PHE A 210 3.22 -15.87 -8.65
N SER A 211 3.93 -16.98 -8.83
CA SER A 211 4.09 -17.98 -7.76
C SER A 211 4.97 -17.44 -6.64
N GLU A 212 4.82 -18.03 -5.45
CA GLU A 212 5.64 -17.69 -4.28
C GLU A 212 7.14 -17.79 -4.59
N GLU A 213 7.60 -18.86 -5.26
CA GLU A 213 9.00 -19.02 -5.69
C GLU A 213 9.49 -17.86 -6.58
N LYS A 214 8.62 -17.33 -7.46
CA LYS A 214 8.99 -16.21 -8.33
C LYS A 214 9.05 -14.90 -7.57
N ILE A 215 8.11 -14.66 -6.65
CA ILE A 215 8.14 -13.51 -5.76
C ILE A 215 9.37 -13.57 -4.85
N GLU A 216 9.75 -14.75 -4.36
CA GLU A 216 10.95 -14.95 -3.57
C GLU A 216 12.22 -14.58 -4.36
N LYS A 217 12.30 -14.99 -5.63
CA LYS A 217 13.41 -14.62 -6.52
C LYS A 217 13.50 -13.10 -6.73
N ILE A 218 12.39 -12.44 -7.02
CA ILE A 218 12.35 -10.98 -7.23
C ILE A 218 12.65 -10.25 -5.91
N GLY A 219 12.10 -10.73 -4.78
CA GLY A 219 12.35 -10.16 -3.45
C GLY A 219 13.82 -10.27 -3.03
N LYS A 220 14.48 -11.40 -3.31
CA LYS A 220 15.93 -11.57 -3.10
C LYS A 220 16.76 -10.62 -3.95
N PHE A 221 16.33 -10.36 -5.19
CA PHE A 221 16.98 -9.39 -6.07
C PHE A 221 16.84 -7.97 -5.52
N LEU A 222 15.61 -7.56 -5.18
CA LEU A 222 15.34 -6.25 -4.57
C LEU A 222 16.08 -6.05 -3.24
N GLY A 223 16.11 -7.07 -2.39
CA GLY A 223 16.83 -7.01 -1.11
C GLY A 223 18.32 -6.71 -1.29
N LYS A 224 18.97 -7.33 -2.29
CA LYS A 224 20.37 -7.02 -2.63
C LYS A 224 20.57 -5.60 -3.16
N GLU A 225 19.64 -5.12 -3.99
CA GLU A 225 19.66 -3.74 -4.48
C GLU A 225 19.52 -2.74 -3.33
N ILE A 226 18.64 -3.01 -2.36
CA ILE A 226 18.49 -2.19 -1.14
C ILE A 226 19.79 -2.22 -0.32
N VAL A 227 20.36 -3.40 -0.05
CA VAL A 227 21.63 -3.49 0.71
C VAL A 227 22.75 -2.70 0.02
N THR A 228 22.90 -2.85 -1.29
CA THR A 228 23.89 -2.10 -2.09
C THR A 228 23.68 -0.59 -1.98
N TYR A 229 22.43 -0.14 -2.00
CA TYR A 229 22.10 1.28 -1.77
C TYR A 229 22.54 1.75 -0.37
N LEU A 230 22.32 0.94 0.67
CA LEU A 230 22.66 1.27 2.05
C LEU A 230 24.17 1.22 2.36
N GLU A 231 24.95 0.43 1.62
CA GLU A 231 26.42 0.37 1.77
C GLU A 231 27.10 1.74 1.56
N SER A 232 26.46 2.65 0.83
CA SER A 232 26.92 4.03 0.63
C SER A 232 26.82 4.92 1.88
N ARG A 233 26.52 4.34 3.05
CA ARG A 233 26.33 4.99 4.37
C ARG A 233 25.14 5.94 4.40
N ILE A 234 24.12 5.63 3.63
CA ILE A 234 22.84 6.34 3.67
C ILE A 234 22.10 5.93 4.94
N ASP A 235 21.75 6.91 5.78
CA ASP A 235 20.72 6.71 6.79
C ASP A 235 19.35 6.78 6.11
N ILE A 236 18.78 5.61 5.82
CA ILE A 236 17.47 5.51 5.15
C ILE A 236 16.35 6.18 5.93
N THR A 237 16.48 6.31 7.27
CA THR A 237 15.48 7.00 8.10
C THR A 237 15.44 8.51 7.82
N VAL A 238 16.49 9.06 7.21
CA VAL A 238 16.59 10.46 6.76
C VAL A 238 16.22 10.57 5.29
N GLU A 239 16.83 9.75 4.43
CA GLU A 239 16.66 9.87 2.97
C GLU A 239 15.30 9.36 2.48
N ASN A 240 14.77 8.29 3.08
CA ASN A 240 13.52 7.64 2.66
C ASN A 240 12.64 7.26 3.87
N PRO A 241 12.21 8.23 4.72
CA PRO A 241 11.50 7.95 5.96
C PRO A 241 10.18 7.19 5.75
N ASN A 242 9.48 7.47 4.65
CA ASN A 242 8.17 6.89 4.35
C ASN A 242 8.25 5.43 3.88
N SER A 243 9.39 4.99 3.36
CA SER A 243 9.59 3.63 2.84
C SER A 243 10.54 2.79 3.68
N THR A 244 11.16 3.40 4.70
CA THR A 244 12.15 2.75 5.58
C THR A 244 11.62 1.44 6.16
N SER A 245 10.47 1.45 6.84
CA SER A 245 9.92 0.26 7.49
C SER A 245 9.69 -0.89 6.48
N HIS A 246 9.24 -0.56 5.26
CA HIS A 246 9.09 -1.54 4.19
C HIS A 246 10.44 -2.05 3.67
N ALA A 247 11.43 -1.17 3.47
CA ALA A 247 12.78 -1.56 3.07
C ALA A 247 13.42 -2.52 4.08
N LEU A 248 13.33 -2.22 5.38
CA LEU A 248 13.86 -3.08 6.44
C LEU A 248 13.18 -4.45 6.46
N TYR A 249 11.85 -4.48 6.25
CA TYR A 249 11.12 -5.74 6.09
C TYR A 249 11.62 -6.56 4.89
N ILE A 250 11.88 -5.93 3.75
CA ILE A 250 12.42 -6.63 2.57
C ILE A 250 13.81 -7.22 2.86
N ILE A 251 14.70 -6.48 3.53
CA ILE A 251 16.01 -6.99 3.92
C ILE A 251 15.85 -8.19 4.86
N GLN A 252 15.04 -8.06 5.92
CA GLN A 252 14.81 -9.13 6.89
C GLN A 252 14.28 -10.39 6.23
N LYS A 253 13.28 -10.26 5.36
CA LYS A 253 12.59 -11.38 4.73
C LYS A 253 13.41 -12.06 3.64
N TYR A 254 14.10 -11.29 2.80
CA TYR A 254 14.70 -11.81 1.58
C TYR A 254 16.23 -11.85 1.57
N VAL A 255 16.90 -11.10 2.46
CA VAL A 255 18.37 -11.12 2.60
C VAL A 255 18.75 -11.89 3.87
N GLY A 256 18.17 -11.51 5.00
CA GLY A 256 18.33 -12.17 6.29
C GLY A 256 18.53 -11.19 7.44
N GLN A 257 18.28 -11.69 8.66
CA GLN A 257 18.35 -10.89 9.89
C GLN A 257 19.75 -10.31 10.16
N GLU A 258 20.81 -11.08 9.87
CA GLU A 258 22.19 -10.66 10.16
C GLU A 258 22.57 -9.37 9.44
N GLU A 259 22.21 -9.23 8.16
CA GLU A 259 22.50 -8.01 7.39
C GLU A 259 21.67 -6.82 7.86
N LEU A 260 20.40 -7.06 8.23
CA LEU A 260 19.57 -6.01 8.82
C LEU A 260 20.18 -5.51 10.15
N ASP A 261 20.55 -6.43 11.04
CA ASP A 261 21.08 -6.09 12.36
C ASP A 261 22.39 -5.29 12.25
N LYS A 262 23.30 -5.68 11.33
CA LYS A 262 24.53 -4.91 11.03
C LYS A 262 24.20 -3.48 10.60
N TYR A 263 23.24 -3.32 9.69
CA TYR A 263 22.85 -2.00 9.20
C TYR A 263 22.24 -1.13 10.31
N ILE A 264 21.27 -1.65 11.07
CA ILE A 264 20.63 -0.93 12.17
C ILE A 264 21.64 -0.53 13.25
N GLN A 265 22.55 -1.44 13.61
CA GLN A 265 23.62 -1.14 14.56
C GLN A 265 24.51 0.01 14.03
N SER A 266 24.89 -0.03 12.76
CA SER A 266 25.71 1.03 12.15
C SER A 266 25.03 2.41 12.22
N ILE A 267 23.71 2.48 12.03
CA ILE A 267 22.95 3.73 12.16
C ILE A 267 23.03 4.26 13.59
N PHE A 268 22.73 3.42 14.60
CA PHE A 268 22.73 3.82 16.01
C PHE A 268 24.12 4.11 16.60
N GLU A 269 25.17 3.57 15.98
CA GLU A 269 26.55 3.91 16.30
C GLU A 269 26.92 5.30 15.76
N ASN A 270 26.46 5.63 14.55
CA ASN A 270 26.74 6.91 13.91
C ASN A 270 25.88 8.07 14.45
N ASP A 271 24.61 7.81 14.78
CA ASP A 271 23.68 8.82 15.27
C ASP A 271 22.70 8.24 16.31
N GLN A 272 22.81 8.70 17.56
CA GLN A 272 21.91 8.28 18.64
C GLN A 272 20.47 8.77 18.45
N THR A 273 20.26 9.88 17.72
CA THR A 273 18.91 10.42 17.44
C THR A 273 18.14 9.58 16.43
N ALA A 274 18.81 8.66 15.72
CA ALA A 274 18.19 7.79 14.74
C ALA A 274 17.12 6.86 15.33
N ILE A 275 17.16 6.58 16.64
CA ILE A 275 16.09 5.82 17.31
C ILE A 275 14.73 6.50 17.20
N LEU A 276 14.67 7.84 17.30
CA LEU A 276 13.43 8.60 17.13
C LEU A 276 12.93 8.49 15.69
N ARG A 277 13.81 8.70 14.71
CA ARG A 277 13.47 8.61 13.29
C ARG A 277 13.02 7.20 12.92
N LEU A 278 13.71 6.16 13.40
CA LEU A 278 13.34 4.77 13.17
C LEU A 278 11.92 4.51 13.67
N LEU A 279 11.62 4.85 14.93
CA LEU A 279 10.28 4.64 15.48
C LEU A 279 9.22 5.45 14.71
N ASP A 280 9.57 6.66 14.24
CA ASP A 280 8.69 7.50 13.41
C ASP A 280 8.35 6.87 12.05
N THR A 281 9.24 6.05 11.48
CA THR A 281 9.00 5.34 10.22
C THR A 281 7.94 4.23 10.35
N TYR A 282 7.67 3.78 11.58
CA TYR A 282 6.60 2.83 11.87
C TYR A 282 5.31 3.52 12.30
N THR A 283 5.34 4.81 12.65
CA THR A 283 4.12 5.58 12.92
C THR A 283 3.50 6.14 11.64
N GLY A 284 2.19 5.97 11.53
CA GLY A 284 1.42 6.51 10.41
C GLY A 284 1.29 8.03 10.46
N THR A 285 0.72 8.57 9.40
CA THR A 285 0.32 9.98 9.32
C THR A 285 -1.17 10.07 9.63
N SER A 286 -1.52 10.81 10.66
CA SER A 286 -2.90 11.16 11.02
C SER A 286 -3.28 12.50 10.40
N TRP A 287 -4.54 12.65 10.02
CA TRP A 287 -5.08 13.88 9.43
C TRP A 287 -6.08 14.49 10.38
N GLY A 288 -5.84 15.74 10.80
CA GLY A 288 -6.79 16.47 11.63
C GLY A 288 -8.09 16.69 10.86
N VAL A 289 -9.19 16.09 11.31
CA VAL A 289 -10.50 16.19 10.62
C VAL A 289 -10.97 17.65 10.51
N GLU A 290 -10.63 18.48 11.49
CA GLU A 290 -11.03 19.89 11.57
C GLU A 290 -10.08 20.84 10.82
N THR A 291 -8.78 20.53 10.77
CA THR A 291 -7.76 21.44 10.21
C THR A 291 -7.26 21.02 8.83
N GLY A 292 -7.45 19.75 8.45
CA GLY A 292 -6.88 19.16 7.23
C GLY A 292 -5.35 19.02 7.25
N VAL A 293 -4.70 19.34 8.38
CA VAL A 293 -3.24 19.28 8.53
C VAL A 293 -2.82 17.89 8.97
N SER A 294 -1.79 17.34 8.31
CA SER A 294 -1.18 16.07 8.67
C SER A 294 -0.27 16.22 9.90
N HIS A 295 -0.24 15.19 10.74
CA HIS A 295 0.69 15.04 11.86
C HIS A 295 1.02 13.56 12.06
N LYS A 296 2.12 13.25 12.74
CA LYS A 296 2.47 11.86 13.07
C LYS A 296 1.51 11.29 14.11
N SER A 297 1.07 10.06 13.90
CA SER A 297 0.23 9.34 14.84
C SER A 297 1.00 8.88 16.08
N ASP A 298 0.25 8.41 17.08
CA ASP A 298 0.83 7.66 18.20
C ASP A 298 1.47 6.35 17.74
N PHE A 299 2.44 5.86 18.51
CA PHE A 299 2.99 4.52 18.38
C PHE A 299 2.19 3.55 19.25
N ARG A 300 1.40 2.68 18.61
CA ARG A 300 0.46 1.75 19.26
C ARG A 300 0.88 0.30 19.07
N ARG A 301 0.08 -0.63 19.59
CA ARG A 301 0.35 -2.09 19.57
C ARG A 301 0.63 -2.63 18.16
N GLU A 302 -0.08 -2.14 17.14
CA GLU A 302 0.16 -2.54 15.76
C GLU A 302 1.55 -2.14 15.27
N GLN A 303 1.93 -0.87 15.48
CA GLN A 303 3.26 -0.36 15.12
C GLN A 303 4.37 -1.09 15.86
N TYR A 304 4.15 -1.37 17.15
CA TYR A 304 5.05 -2.20 17.95
C TYR A 304 5.23 -3.59 17.34
N ASN A 305 4.14 -4.30 17.04
CA ASN A 305 4.19 -5.65 16.46
C ASN A 305 4.92 -5.65 15.11
N ASN A 306 4.68 -4.64 14.26
CA ASN A 306 5.35 -4.50 12.96
C ASN A 306 6.86 -4.29 13.12
N LEU A 307 7.27 -3.44 14.07
CA LEU A 307 8.67 -3.17 14.36
C LEU A 307 9.38 -4.41 14.92
N ILE A 308 8.83 -5.06 15.95
CA ILE A 308 9.47 -6.24 16.57
C ILE A 308 9.43 -7.50 15.71
N GLY A 309 8.55 -7.53 14.68
CA GLY A 309 8.58 -8.56 13.65
C GLY A 309 9.78 -8.45 12.71
N THR A 310 10.46 -7.30 12.71
CA THR A 310 11.59 -6.98 11.82
C THR A 310 12.89 -6.80 12.61
N ILE A 311 12.84 -6.08 13.74
CA ILE A 311 14.00 -5.67 14.53
C ILE A 311 13.92 -6.29 15.92
N ASN A 312 15.03 -6.82 16.43
CA ASN A 312 15.08 -7.34 17.79
C ASN A 312 14.72 -6.24 18.81
N PRO A 313 13.71 -6.45 19.69
CA PRO A 313 13.32 -5.44 20.66
C PRO A 313 14.44 -5.02 21.61
N GLN A 314 15.40 -5.90 21.92
CA GLN A 314 16.53 -5.55 22.79
C GLN A 314 17.42 -4.47 22.14
N THR A 315 17.69 -4.59 20.84
CA THR A 315 18.44 -3.58 20.07
C THR A 315 17.79 -2.19 20.17
N VAL A 316 16.46 -2.16 20.18
CA VAL A 316 15.68 -0.92 20.30
C VAL A 316 15.77 -0.37 21.73
N LEU A 317 15.63 -1.21 22.75
CA LEU A 317 15.78 -0.80 24.16
C LEU A 317 17.17 -0.24 24.44
N ASP A 318 18.22 -0.93 23.99
CA ASP A 318 19.61 -0.51 24.15
C ASP A 318 19.86 0.85 23.48
N ALA A 319 19.29 1.07 22.29
CA ALA A 319 19.37 2.35 21.59
C ALA A 319 18.63 3.48 22.33
N ILE A 320 17.45 3.19 22.91
CA ILE A 320 16.70 4.16 23.73
C ILE A 320 17.50 4.53 24.98
N GLU A 321 18.06 3.54 25.68
CA GLU A 321 18.88 3.77 26.87
C GLU A 321 20.13 4.58 26.53
N LYS A 322 20.81 4.25 25.42
CA LYS A 322 21.97 5.01 24.93
C LYS A 322 21.61 6.47 24.61
N TYR A 323 20.47 6.73 23.97
CA TYR A 323 20.01 8.09 23.63
C TYR A 323 19.60 8.90 24.87
N ARG A 324 18.95 8.28 25.86
CA ARG A 324 18.42 8.98 27.06
C ARG A 324 19.35 8.95 28.28
N GLY A 325 20.36 8.09 28.26
CA GLY A 325 21.18 7.71 29.42
C GLY A 325 20.50 6.73 30.40
N VAL A 326 19.17 6.62 30.38
CA VAL A 326 18.39 5.67 31.18
C VAL A 326 17.08 5.34 30.48
N LEU A 327 16.59 4.11 30.60
CA LEU A 327 15.26 3.74 30.11
C LEU A 327 14.17 4.57 30.81
N PRO A 328 13.18 5.08 30.06
CA PRO A 328 12.05 5.79 30.64
C PRO A 328 11.30 4.95 31.68
N THR A 329 10.99 5.57 32.82
CA THR A 329 10.12 4.96 33.84
C THR A 329 8.71 4.82 33.30
N ILE A 330 8.13 3.63 33.47
CA ILE A 330 6.80 3.29 33.00
C ILE A 330 5.80 3.59 34.11
N GLU A 331 4.90 4.54 33.88
CA GLU A 331 3.78 4.78 34.79
C GLU A 331 2.73 3.68 34.67
N GLU A 332 2.11 3.31 35.79
CA GLU A 332 1.17 2.18 35.87
C GLU A 332 -0.10 2.41 35.01
N HIS A 333 -0.44 3.67 34.70
CA HIS A 333 -1.64 4.09 33.96
C HIS A 333 -1.34 4.69 32.57
N TYR A 334 -0.13 4.52 32.04
CA TYR A 334 0.19 4.99 30.69
C TYR A 334 -0.62 4.22 29.62
N PRO A 335 -1.12 4.86 28.53
CA PRO A 335 -0.86 6.23 28.08
C PRO A 335 -1.82 7.32 28.62
N GLU A 336 -2.64 7.08 29.66
CA GLU A 336 -3.59 8.09 30.15
C GLU A 336 -2.88 9.33 30.72
N GLY A 337 -3.28 10.53 30.29
CA GLY A 337 -2.83 11.81 30.87
C GLY A 337 -1.48 12.36 30.37
N ASN A 338 -0.85 11.74 29.37
CA ASN A 338 0.42 12.22 28.83
C ASN A 338 0.22 13.21 27.66
N ASP A 339 -0.13 14.46 27.98
CA ASP A 339 -0.33 15.58 27.02
C ASP A 339 1.01 16.24 26.59
N SER A 340 2.06 15.45 26.39
CA SER A 340 3.34 15.99 25.94
C SER A 340 3.38 16.15 24.42
N GLU A 341 3.54 17.38 23.94
CA GLU A 341 3.78 17.70 22.51
C GLU A 341 5.17 17.23 22.02
N SER A 342 6.07 16.83 22.93
CA SER A 342 7.40 16.34 22.54
C SER A 342 7.32 15.00 21.83
N ARG A 343 8.00 14.88 20.68
CA ARG A 343 8.07 13.63 19.93
C ARG A 343 8.80 12.51 20.67
N GLU A 344 9.59 12.84 21.68
CA GLU A 344 10.26 11.84 22.54
C GLU A 344 9.29 10.94 23.32
N VAL A 345 8.00 11.31 23.38
CA VAL A 345 6.93 10.44 23.90
C VAL A 345 6.94 9.07 23.24
N ILE A 346 7.33 8.96 21.96
CA ILE A 346 7.39 7.69 21.25
C ILE A 346 8.32 6.65 21.92
N LEU A 347 9.40 7.12 22.57
CA LEU A 347 10.33 6.26 23.30
C LEU A 347 9.63 5.63 24.52
N LYS A 348 8.84 6.44 25.24
CA LYS A 348 8.02 5.96 26.36
C LYS A 348 6.95 4.98 25.89
N GLN A 349 6.29 5.28 24.76
CA GLN A 349 5.28 4.40 24.16
C GLN A 349 5.87 3.03 23.83
N PHE A 350 7.05 2.97 23.20
CA PHE A 350 7.73 1.71 22.91
C PHE A 350 8.04 0.92 24.18
N VAL A 351 8.67 1.56 25.19
CA VAL A 351 9.08 0.89 26.43
C VAL A 351 7.89 0.37 27.22
N TRP A 352 6.81 1.15 27.32
CA TRP A 352 5.55 0.70 27.94
C TRP A 352 4.94 -0.49 27.19
N LEU A 353 4.81 -0.41 25.86
CA LEU A 353 4.26 -1.49 25.04
C LEU A 353 5.08 -2.78 25.18
N HIS A 354 6.42 -2.66 25.21
CA HIS A 354 7.30 -3.80 25.39
C HIS A 354 7.03 -4.50 26.73
N SER A 355 7.03 -3.75 27.85
CA SER A 355 6.74 -4.31 29.16
C SER A 355 5.33 -4.89 29.28
N PHE A 356 4.35 -4.22 28.67
CA PHE A 356 2.96 -4.70 28.62
C PHE A 356 2.87 -6.06 27.92
N VAL A 357 3.46 -6.20 26.72
CA VAL A 357 3.49 -7.46 25.95
C VAL A 357 4.21 -8.57 26.73
N GLN A 358 5.31 -8.27 27.42
CA GLN A 358 6.03 -9.26 28.24
C GLN A 358 5.17 -9.76 29.40
N ASN A 359 4.41 -8.87 30.04
CA ASN A 359 3.51 -9.22 31.14
C ASN A 359 2.31 -10.05 30.65
N GLU A 360 1.76 -9.76 29.46
CA GLU A 360 0.73 -10.60 28.83
C GLU A 360 1.24 -12.03 28.60
N LYS A 361 2.42 -12.18 27.97
CA LYS A 361 3.03 -13.49 27.72
C LYS A 361 3.27 -14.29 29.00
N LYS A 362 3.70 -13.63 30.08
CA LYS A 362 3.85 -14.27 31.41
C LYS A 362 2.51 -14.77 31.94
N LYS A 363 1.46 -13.94 31.94
CA LYS A 363 0.11 -14.33 32.39
C LYS A 363 -0.47 -15.48 31.56
N GLU A 364 -0.26 -15.49 30.25
CA GLU A 364 -0.69 -16.58 29.37
C GLU A 364 0.03 -17.89 29.70
N SER A 365 1.36 -17.85 29.92
CA SER A 365 2.14 -19.02 30.30
C SER A 365 1.75 -19.58 31.68
N GLU A 366 1.43 -18.72 32.64
CA GLU A 366 0.95 -19.10 33.98
C GLU A 366 -0.45 -19.74 33.92
N ASN A 367 -1.34 -19.23 33.06
CA ASN A 367 -2.67 -19.79 32.86
C ASN A 367 -2.63 -21.15 32.14
N GLN A 368 -1.75 -21.33 31.15
CA GLN A 368 -1.53 -22.64 30.50
C GLN A 368 -0.94 -23.67 31.48
N THR A 369 -0.04 -23.26 32.38
CA THR A 369 0.54 -24.13 33.42
C THR A 369 -0.51 -24.56 34.45
N LYS A 370 -1.45 -23.68 34.81
CA LYS A 370 -2.57 -24.00 35.71
C LYS A 370 -3.59 -24.96 35.08
N LEU A 371 -3.82 -24.90 33.76
CA LEU A 371 -4.72 -25.82 33.06
C LEU A 371 -4.15 -27.25 32.92
N ASN A 372 -2.82 -27.37 32.82
CA ASN A 372 -2.13 -28.66 32.63
C ASN A 372 -1.72 -29.35 33.95
N SER A 373 -2.14 -28.81 35.10
CA SER A 373 -1.90 -29.43 36.41
C SER A 373 -2.95 -30.53 36.68
N PRO A 374 -2.56 -31.78 37.05
CA PRO A 374 -3.54 -32.83 37.33
C PRO A 374 -4.39 -32.46 38.57
N PRO A 375 -5.67 -32.92 38.64
CA PRO A 375 -6.51 -32.61 39.79
C PRO A 375 -5.86 -33.16 41.05
N LYS A 376 -5.71 -32.33 42.08
CA LYS A 376 -5.27 -32.78 43.39
C LYS A 376 -6.29 -33.81 43.91
N GLU A 377 -5.84 -35.05 44.09
CA GLU A 377 -6.61 -36.11 44.75
C GLU A 377 -7.10 -35.59 46.11
N SER A 378 -8.40 -35.39 46.24
CA SER A 378 -9.03 -35.16 47.54
C SER A 378 -9.04 -36.47 48.30
N LYS A 379 -8.28 -36.52 49.40
CA LYS A 379 -8.34 -37.60 50.39
C LYS A 379 -9.79 -37.76 50.87
N ILE A 380 -10.39 -38.91 50.58
CA ILE A 380 -11.60 -39.39 51.24
C ILE A 380 -11.16 -40.04 52.54
N ALA A 381 -11.58 -39.47 53.68
CA ALA A 381 -11.48 -40.09 54.98
C ALA A 381 -12.87 -40.09 55.62
N ASP A 382 -13.22 -41.29 56.08
CA ASP A 382 -14.13 -41.67 57.14
C ASP A 382 -15.65 -41.70 56.90
N ALA A 383 -16.14 -42.90 57.14
CA ALA A 383 -17.50 -43.39 57.08
C ALA A 383 -18.27 -43.08 58.36
N GLU A 384 -19.59 -43.00 58.26
CA GLU A 384 -20.46 -43.44 59.34
C GLU A 384 -21.70 -44.14 58.75
N GLU A 385 -21.91 -45.36 59.26
CA GLU A 385 -22.98 -46.30 58.95
C GLU A 385 -24.36 -45.74 59.34
N TYR A 386 -25.36 -45.96 58.48
CA TYR A 386 -26.76 -45.99 58.92
C TYR A 386 -27.56 -47.04 58.14
N ILE A 387 -28.05 -48.05 58.85
CA ILE A 387 -28.95 -49.13 58.42
C ILE A 387 -30.03 -49.26 59.52
N PRO A 388 -31.27 -49.70 59.26
CA PRO A 388 -32.39 -49.14 58.49
C PRO A 388 -33.60 -48.88 59.44
N PRO A 389 -34.87 -48.88 58.99
CA PRO A 389 -35.62 -50.13 59.18
C PRO A 389 -36.55 -50.53 58.03
N GLU A 390 -36.86 -51.82 58.04
CA GLU A 390 -37.62 -52.61 57.09
C GLU A 390 -39.12 -52.28 57.02
N GLY A 391 -39.69 -52.50 55.84
CA GLY A 391 -40.99 -53.16 55.66
C GLY A 391 -42.25 -52.32 55.86
N GLU A 392 -43.00 -52.09 54.79
CA GLU A 392 -44.31 -52.76 54.62
C GLU A 392 -44.84 -52.62 53.20
N THR A 393 -45.30 -53.78 52.72
CA THR A 393 -46.03 -54.09 51.49
C THR A 393 -47.24 -53.19 51.19
N LYS A 394 -47.37 -52.76 49.94
CA LYS A 394 -48.48 -53.16 49.03
C LYS A 394 -48.21 -52.77 47.58
#